data_AF-A0A3C0FYX2-F1
#
_entry.id   AF-A0A3C0FYX2-F1
#
_cell.length_a   1.000
_cell.length_b   1.000
_cell.length_c   1.000
_cell.angle_alpha   90.00
_cell.angle_beta   90.00
_cell.angle_gamma   90.00
#
_symmetry.space_group_name_H-M   'P 1'
#
loop_
_entity.id
_entity.type
_entity.pdbx_description
1 polymer ?
#
loop_
_entity_poly.entity_id
_entity_poly.type
_entity_poly.pdbx_seq_one_letter_code
_entity_poly.pdbx_strand_id
1 'polypeptide(L)'
;MAVHTGSQGLVKVGGNTVAEVTAFTLETVADVIESTQLSDSAKSFEASRTSFTATIECAFDETDTNGQLALTEGQSVSLFLHPEGNDSGDYVLQGTAIVTGNSVSVTMDDLIRLSISVQGSGGITRTTV
;
A
#
# COMPACT_ATOMS: atom_id res chain seq x y z
N MET A 1 13.68 -16.53 14.23
CA MET A 1 13.36 -15.89 12.95
C MET A 1 12.03 -16.47 12.49
N ALA A 2 10.98 -15.66 12.48
CA ALA A 2 9.66 -16.12 12.05
C ALA A 2 9.57 -16.09 10.51
N VAL A 3 8.79 -17.00 9.95
CA VAL A 3 8.42 -17.01 8.53
C VAL A 3 6.93 -16.74 8.49
N HIS A 4 6.52 -15.71 7.76
CA HIS A 4 5.12 -15.32 7.61
C HIS A 4 4.56 -15.87 6.30
N THR A 5 3.28 -16.22 6.30
CA THR A 5 2.58 -16.67 5.10
C THR A 5 1.64 -15.58 4.61
N GLY A 6 1.50 -15.44 3.29
CA GLY A 6 0.61 -14.44 2.70
C GLY A 6 -0.85 -14.57 3.14
N SER A 7 -1.26 -15.75 3.60
CA SER A 7 -2.60 -16.01 4.18
C SER A 7 -2.90 -15.22 5.46
N GLN A 8 -1.89 -14.64 6.11
CA GLN A 8 -2.06 -13.76 7.27
C GLN A 8 -2.18 -12.29 6.87
N GLY A 9 -1.86 -11.97 5.62
CA GLY A 9 -1.85 -10.61 5.11
C GLY A 9 -3.25 -10.01 5.10
N LEU A 10 -3.38 -8.75 5.50
CA LEU A 10 -4.64 -8.02 5.40
C LEU A 10 -4.40 -6.54 5.06
N VAL A 11 -5.44 -5.89 4.56
CA VAL A 11 -5.43 -4.46 4.26
C VAL A 11 -6.57 -3.79 4.99
N LYS A 12 -6.31 -2.63 5.59
CA LYS A 12 -7.35 -1.78 6.16
C LYS A 12 -7.34 -0.39 5.56
N VAL A 13 -8.54 0.18 5.43
CA VAL A 13 -8.77 1.57 5.04
C VAL A 13 -9.64 2.27 6.09
N GLY A 14 -9.14 3.37 6.64
CA GLY A 14 -9.86 4.10 7.70
C GLY A 14 -10.22 3.26 8.93
N GLY A 15 -9.51 2.15 9.17
CA GLY A 15 -9.75 1.19 10.25
C GLY A 15 -10.60 -0.03 9.88
N ASN A 16 -11.26 -0.03 8.71
CA ASN A 16 -12.07 -1.15 8.22
C ASN A 16 -11.22 -2.11 7.39
N THR A 17 -11.41 -3.42 7.58
CA THR A 17 -10.76 -4.45 6.75
C THR A 17 -11.36 -4.45 5.35
N VAL A 18 -10.51 -4.42 4.33
CA VAL A 18 -10.90 -4.61 2.93
C VAL A 18 -11.14 -6.11 2.70
N ALA A 19 -12.32 -6.46 2.21
CA ALA A 19 -12.72 -7.84 1.99
C ALA A 19 -11.96 -8.48 0.82
N GLU A 20 -11.84 -9.81 0.86
CA GLU A 20 -11.36 -10.66 -0.24
C GLU A 20 -10.01 -10.23 -0.86
N VAL A 21 -9.12 -9.65 -0.05
CA VAL A 21 -7.76 -9.29 -0.48
C VAL A 21 -6.95 -10.54 -0.78
N THR A 22 -6.37 -10.57 -1.97
CA THR A 22 -5.54 -11.67 -2.47
C THR A 22 -4.06 -11.29 -2.53
N ALA A 23 -3.75 -10.00 -2.69
CA ALA A 23 -2.40 -9.48 -2.64
C ALA A 23 -2.39 -7.97 -2.34
N PHE A 24 -1.27 -7.48 -1.82
CA PHE A 24 -0.92 -6.07 -1.91
C PHE A 24 0.56 -5.93 -2.24
N THR A 25 0.90 -4.84 -2.92
CA THR A 25 2.29 -4.43 -3.16
C THR A 25 2.47 -3.01 -2.64
N LEU A 26 3.65 -2.72 -2.10
CA LEU A 26 4.04 -1.40 -1.65
C LEU A 26 5.42 -1.08 -2.24
N GLU A 27 5.52 0.06 -2.92
CA GLU A 27 6.77 0.60 -3.43
C GLU A 27 7.00 1.97 -2.79
N THR A 28 8.16 2.16 -2.15
CA THR A 28 8.51 3.43 -1.48
C THR A 28 9.71 4.07 -2.17
N VAL A 29 9.57 5.32 -2.57
CA VAL A 29 10.57 6.05 -3.33
C VAL A 29 11.04 7.26 -2.53
N ALA A 30 12.34 7.56 -2.62
CA ALA A 30 12.93 8.77 -2.11
C ALA A 30 13.72 9.47 -3.23
N ASP A 31 13.46 10.75 -3.43
CA ASP A 31 14.29 11.59 -4.26
C ASP A 31 15.63 11.83 -3.57
N VAL A 32 16.69 11.96 -4.36
CA VAL A 32 18.03 12.27 -3.87
C VAL A 32 18.57 13.51 -4.58
N ILE A 33 19.34 14.30 -3.83
CA ILE A 33 20.06 15.46 -4.35
C ILE A 33 21.54 15.13 -4.31
N GLU A 34 22.22 15.17 -5.46
CA GLU A 34 23.67 14.96 -5.50
C GLU A 34 24.38 16.13 -4.81
N SER A 35 25.25 15.82 -3.83
CA SER A 35 26.02 16.78 -3.04
C SER A 35 27.53 16.66 -3.25
N THR A 36 27.95 15.98 -4.33
CA THR A 36 29.35 15.68 -4.66
C THR A 36 30.18 16.96 -4.85
N GLN A 37 31.34 17.03 -4.20
CA GLN A 37 32.31 18.12 -4.40
C GLN A 37 33.32 17.76 -5.50
N LEU A 38 33.91 18.78 -6.14
CA LEU A 38 34.87 18.57 -7.25
C LEU A 38 36.11 17.77 -6.84
N SER A 39 36.48 17.83 -5.56
CA SER A 39 37.60 17.07 -4.99
C SER A 39 37.27 15.60 -4.71
N ASP A 40 36.00 15.21 -4.80
CA ASP A 40 35.56 13.90 -4.35
C ASP A 40 35.84 12.83 -5.40
N SER A 41 36.27 11.65 -4.92
CA SER A 41 36.55 10.49 -5.76
C SER A 41 35.31 9.63 -6.05
N ALA A 42 34.19 9.91 -5.36
CA ALA A 42 32.92 9.23 -5.51
C ALA A 42 31.76 10.20 -5.31
N LYS A 43 30.58 9.86 -5.83
CA LYS A 43 29.38 10.67 -5.67
C LYS A 43 28.84 10.62 -4.24
N SER A 44 28.35 11.75 -3.73
CA SER A 44 27.59 11.84 -2.47
C SER A 44 26.17 12.33 -2.74
N PHE A 45 25.23 11.92 -1.88
CA PHE A 45 23.81 12.21 -2.05
C PHE A 45 23.15 12.52 -0.71
N GLU A 46 22.23 13.49 -0.72
CA GLU A 46 21.34 13.82 0.39
C GLU A 46 19.92 13.36 0.09
N ALA A 47 19.21 12.85 1.10
CA ALA A 47 17.81 12.45 0.97
C ALA A 47 16.90 13.68 0.81
N SER A 48 15.87 13.55 -0.01
CA SER A 48 14.86 14.58 -0.25
C SER A 48 13.45 14.03 -0.07
N ARG A 49 12.49 14.52 -0.87
CA ARG A 49 11.07 14.18 -0.79
C ARG A 49 10.85 12.69 -0.99
N THR A 50 9.90 12.15 -0.25
CA THR A 50 9.49 10.76 -0.35
C THR A 50 8.09 10.63 -0.91
N SER A 51 7.82 9.51 -1.54
CA SER A 51 6.49 9.12 -1.99
C SER A 51 6.37 7.59 -1.94
N PHE A 52 5.16 7.09 -2.08
CA PHE A 52 4.95 5.66 -2.25
C PHE A 52 3.75 5.39 -3.16
N THR A 53 3.76 4.23 -3.79
CA THR A 53 2.59 3.67 -4.45
C THR A 53 2.24 2.34 -3.80
N ALA A 54 0.96 2.00 -3.81
CA ALA A 54 0.52 0.67 -3.44
C ALA A 54 -0.57 0.19 -4.39
N THR A 55 -0.58 -1.12 -4.64
CA THR A 55 -1.65 -1.79 -5.37
C THR A 55 -2.27 -2.83 -4.46
N ILE A 56 -3.60 -2.85 -4.40
CA ILE A 56 -4.39 -3.83 -3.64
C ILE A 56 -5.19 -4.65 -4.65
N GLU A 57 -5.04 -5.97 -4.59
CA GLU A 57 -5.74 -6.92 -5.45
C GLU A 57 -6.75 -7.70 -4.60
N CYS A 58 -8.02 -7.69 -5.00
CA CYS A 58 -9.10 -8.40 -4.29
C CYS A 58 -10.10 -9.03 -5.25
N ALA A 59 -10.85 -10.03 -4.78
CA ALA A 59 -12.08 -10.44 -5.47
C ALA A 59 -13.16 -9.39 -5.19
N PHE A 60 -13.91 -9.01 -6.21
CA PHE A 60 -14.93 -7.98 -6.08
C PHE A 60 -16.07 -8.45 -5.16
N ASP A 61 -16.40 -7.63 -4.17
CA ASP A 61 -17.53 -7.82 -3.25
C ASP A 61 -18.34 -6.51 -3.15
N GLU A 62 -19.55 -6.50 -3.72
CA GLU A 62 -20.43 -5.34 -3.70
C GLU A 62 -20.98 -4.99 -2.30
N THR A 63 -20.78 -5.85 -1.31
CA THR A 63 -21.26 -5.65 0.06
C THR A 63 -20.22 -4.98 0.95
N ASP A 64 -18.95 -4.93 0.54
CA ASP A 64 -17.85 -4.31 1.29
C ASP A 64 -17.86 -2.77 1.18
N THR A 65 -18.88 -2.17 1.79
CA THR A 65 -19.21 -0.75 1.73
C THR A 65 -18.10 0.14 2.31
N ASN A 66 -17.43 -0.33 3.38
CA ASN A 66 -16.44 0.46 4.11
C ASN A 66 -14.99 0.07 3.79
N GLY A 67 -14.77 -0.98 2.99
CA GLY A 67 -13.49 -1.42 2.48
C GLY A 67 -13.35 -1.11 0.99
N GLN A 68 -13.61 -2.09 0.12
CA GLN A 68 -13.48 -1.98 -1.34
C GLN A 68 -14.22 -0.76 -1.91
N LEU A 69 -15.49 -0.57 -1.53
CA LEU A 69 -16.30 0.54 -2.06
C LEU A 69 -15.95 1.91 -1.46
N ALA A 70 -15.17 1.95 -0.38
CA ALA A 70 -14.62 3.21 0.16
C ALA A 70 -13.39 3.69 -0.63
N LEU A 71 -12.74 2.80 -1.40
CA LEU A 71 -11.55 3.09 -2.20
C LEU A 71 -11.94 3.59 -3.60
N THR A 72 -12.63 4.73 -3.65
CA THR A 72 -13.04 5.40 -4.89
C THR A 72 -11.98 6.41 -5.35
N GLU A 73 -11.82 6.57 -6.65
CA GLU A 73 -10.79 7.41 -7.24
C GLU A 73 -10.91 8.88 -6.79
N GLY A 74 -9.76 9.51 -6.54
CA GLY A 74 -9.67 10.87 -6.03
C GLY A 74 -9.91 10.99 -4.52
N GLN A 75 -10.37 9.95 -3.83
CA GLN A 75 -10.48 9.98 -2.37
C GLN A 75 -9.12 9.87 -1.70
N SER A 76 -8.94 10.65 -0.64
CA SER A 76 -7.81 10.49 0.27
C SER A 76 -8.20 9.55 1.41
N VAL A 77 -7.36 8.56 1.65
CA VAL A 77 -7.62 7.48 2.59
C VAL A 77 -6.41 7.22 3.50
N SER A 78 -6.69 6.77 4.72
CA SER A 78 -5.67 6.21 5.61
C SER A 78 -5.52 4.73 5.32
N LEU A 79 -4.40 4.34 4.73
CA LEU A 79 -4.07 2.98 4.34
C LEU A 79 -3.22 2.30 5.42
N PHE A 80 -3.55 1.06 5.74
CA PHE A 80 -2.78 0.18 6.60
C PHE A 80 -2.58 -1.16 5.89
N LEU A 81 -1.32 -1.52 5.65
CA LEU A 81 -0.93 -2.78 5.05
C LEU A 81 -0.29 -3.66 6.12
N HIS A 82 -0.85 -4.84 6.33
CA HIS A 82 -0.49 -5.76 7.39
C HIS A 82 0.09 -7.04 6.77
N PRO A 83 1.42 -7.23 6.78
CA PRO A 83 2.03 -8.43 6.20
C PRO A 83 1.79 -9.71 7.02
N GLU A 84 1.47 -9.58 8.30
CA GLU A 84 1.43 -10.72 9.23
C GLU A 84 0.17 -10.81 10.11
N GLY A 85 -0.82 -9.96 9.90
CA GLY A 85 -2.02 -9.89 10.73
C GLY A 85 -2.18 -8.55 11.45
N ASN A 86 -3.08 -8.49 12.43
CA ASN A 86 -3.41 -7.27 13.17
C ASN A 86 -3.57 -7.53 14.68
N ASP A 87 -2.83 -8.49 15.22
CA ASP A 87 -2.73 -8.68 16.66
C ASP A 87 -1.63 -7.78 17.24
N SER A 88 -1.66 -7.55 18.56
CA SER A 88 -0.70 -6.65 19.18
C SER A 88 0.74 -7.15 19.00
N GLY A 89 1.62 -6.26 18.53
CA GLY A 89 2.99 -6.61 18.17
C GLY A 89 3.18 -7.00 16.70
N ASP A 90 2.10 -7.22 15.93
CA ASP A 90 2.18 -7.47 14.49
C ASP A 90 2.57 -6.20 13.74
N TYR A 91 3.40 -6.34 12.71
CA TYR A 91 3.91 -5.22 11.94
C TYR A 91 2.86 -4.62 11.01
N VAL A 92 2.86 -3.28 10.92
CA VAL A 92 1.98 -2.50 10.03
C VAL A 92 2.75 -1.42 9.29
N LEU A 93 2.44 -1.30 7.99
CA LEU A 93 2.94 -0.28 7.09
C LEU A 93 1.78 0.68 6.80
N GLN A 94 1.85 1.91 7.30
CA GLN A 94 0.71 2.84 7.27
C GLN A 94 1.07 4.22 6.75
N GLY A 95 0.12 4.82 6.03
CA GLY A 95 0.26 6.15 5.43
C GLY A 95 -1.05 6.67 4.85
N THR A 96 -1.08 7.96 4.54
CA THR A 96 -2.21 8.56 3.80
C THR A 96 -1.90 8.51 2.30
N ALA A 97 -2.88 8.08 1.52
CA ALA A 97 -2.76 7.99 0.07
C ALA A 97 -4.04 8.49 -0.63
N ILE A 98 -3.92 8.85 -1.90
CA ILE A 98 -5.05 9.15 -2.78
C ILE A 98 -5.25 7.95 -3.69
N VAL A 99 -6.49 7.51 -3.86
CA VAL A 99 -6.82 6.46 -4.83
C VAL A 99 -6.70 7.04 -6.24
N THR A 100 -5.84 6.44 -7.06
CA THR A 100 -5.53 6.91 -8.42
C THR A 100 -6.15 6.03 -9.50
N GLY A 101 -6.54 4.81 -9.18
CA GLY A 101 -7.25 3.93 -10.11
C GLY A 101 -8.00 2.83 -9.37
N ASN A 102 -9.16 2.47 -9.90
CA ASN A 102 -9.97 1.36 -9.42
C ASN A 102 -10.47 0.60 -10.67
N SER A 103 -9.93 -0.59 -10.89
CA SER A 103 -10.20 -1.38 -12.09
C SER A 103 -10.93 -2.68 -11.75
N VAL A 104 -12.07 -2.89 -12.42
CA VAL A 104 -12.89 -4.10 -12.30
C VAL A 104 -12.69 -4.94 -13.56
N SER A 105 -12.33 -6.21 -13.39
CA SER A 105 -12.15 -7.16 -14.48
C SER A 105 -13.11 -8.33 -14.33
N VAL A 106 -13.93 -8.56 -15.35
CA VAL A 106 -14.85 -9.69 -15.45
C VAL A 106 -14.38 -10.58 -16.60
N THR A 107 -14.14 -11.85 -16.32
CA THR A 107 -13.73 -12.83 -17.34
C THR A 107 -14.67 -14.04 -17.32
N MET A 108 -14.70 -14.81 -18.41
CA MET A 108 -15.69 -15.89 -18.59
C MET A 108 -15.57 -17.03 -17.56
N ASP A 109 -14.34 -17.35 -17.11
CA ASP A 109 -14.04 -18.49 -16.25
C ASP A 109 -13.05 -18.11 -15.11
N ASP A 110 -13.23 -16.95 -14.47
CA ASP A 110 -12.50 -16.57 -13.25
C ASP A 110 -13.40 -15.72 -12.33
N LEU A 111 -12.95 -15.49 -11.10
CA LEU A 111 -13.57 -14.53 -10.19
C LEU A 111 -13.52 -13.11 -10.80
N ILE A 112 -14.52 -12.29 -10.47
CA ILE A 112 -14.46 -10.86 -10.75
C ILE A 112 -13.35 -10.27 -9.89
N ARG A 113 -12.39 -9.59 -10.52
CA ARG A 113 -11.23 -9.02 -9.82
C ARG A 113 -11.34 -7.51 -9.71
N LEU A 114 -10.85 -6.99 -8.60
CA LEU A 114 -10.73 -5.59 -8.30
C LEU A 114 -9.26 -5.26 -8.01
N SER A 115 -8.68 -4.36 -8.80
CA SER A 115 -7.33 -3.84 -8.59
C SER A 115 -7.38 -2.33 -8.33
N ILE A 116 -6.89 -1.95 -7.16
CA ILE A 116 -6.95 -0.59 -6.62
C ILE A 116 -5.53 -0.06 -6.54
N SER A 117 -5.28 1.08 -7.18
CA SER A 117 -3.99 1.78 -7.15
C SER A 117 -4.10 3.04 -6.30
N VAL A 118 -3.10 3.26 -5.44
CA VAL A 118 -3.03 4.46 -4.61
C VAL A 118 -1.64 5.10 -4.69
N GLN A 119 -1.62 6.43 -4.55
CA GLN A 119 -0.41 7.24 -4.47
C GLN A 119 -0.37 7.98 -3.14
N GLY A 120 0.66 7.72 -2.35
CA GLY A 120 0.95 8.44 -1.12
C GLY A 120 2.00 9.53 -1.30
N SER A 121 1.80 10.63 -0.59
CA SER A 121 2.81 11.68 -0.41
C SER A 121 3.58 11.45 0.89
N GLY A 122 4.89 11.68 0.87
CA GLY A 122 5.75 11.43 2.03
C GLY A 122 6.12 9.95 2.17
N GLY A 123 6.56 9.58 3.37
CA GLY A 123 7.00 8.22 3.69
C GLY A 123 5.90 7.37 4.33
N ILE A 124 6.08 6.06 4.25
CA ILE A 124 5.33 5.10 5.05
C ILE A 124 5.83 5.12 6.50
N THR A 125 4.91 5.15 7.46
CA THR A 125 5.20 4.84 8.86
C THR A 125 5.24 3.34 9.04
N ARG A 126 6.29 2.82 9.66
CA ARG A 126 6.45 1.40 9.96
C ARG A 126 6.43 1.17 11.46
N THR A 127 5.47 0.40 11.97
CA THR A 127 5.27 0.20 13.41
C THR A 127 4.62 -1.15 13.69
N THR A 128 4.21 -1.39 14.93
CA THR A 128 3.42 -2.55 15.32
C THR A 128 2.03 -2.12 15.80
N VAL A 129 1.05 -3.01 15.70
CA VAL A 129 -0.31 -2.82 16.24
C VAL A 129 -0.30 -2.76 17.77
#